data_AF-A0A933FLX5-F1
#
_entry.id   AF-A0A933FLX5-F1
#
_cell.length_a   1.000
_cell.length_b   1.000
_cell.length_c   1.000
_cell.angle_alpha   90.00
_cell.angle_beta   90.00
_cell.angle_gamma   90.00
#
_symmetry.space_group_name_H-M   'P 1'
#
loop_
_entity.id
_entity.type
_entity.pdbx_description
1 polymer ?
#
loop_
_entity_poly.entity_id
_entity_poly.type
_entity_poly.pdbx_seq_one_letter_code
_entity_poly.pdbx_strand_id
1 'polypeptide(L)' 'LRLAAAKHDLTVRQYVLEAIEERLREDLGEQDEGMLTLTAKADPVLAELWDNPKDSEYDRL' A
#
# COMPACT_ATOMS: atom_id res chain seq x y z
N LEU A 1 -12.65 -13.10 -5.65
CA LEU A 1 -11.29 -13.40 -5.13
C LEU A 1 -10.73 -14.71 -5.67
N ARG A 2 -11.16 -15.90 -5.24
CA ARG A 2 -10.62 -17.19 -5.76
C ARG A 2 -10.73 -17.36 -7.28
N LEU A 3 -11.88 -17.03 -7.86
CA LEU A 3 -12.10 -17.08 -9.31
C LEU A 3 -11.21 -16.08 -10.08
N ALA A 4 -10.98 -14.91 -9.49
CA ALA A 4 -10.15 -13.87 -10.10
C ALA A 4 -8.67 -14.26 -10.03
N ALA A 5 -8.21 -14.75 -8.88
CA ALA A 5 -6.86 -15.31 -8.73
C ALA A 5 -6.61 -16.47 -9.71
N ALA A 6 -7.56 -17.40 -9.82
CA ALA A 6 -7.47 -18.52 -10.77
C ALA A 6 -7.45 -18.06 -12.24
N LYS A 7 -8.20 -17.01 -12.60
CA LYS A 7 -8.17 -16.44 -13.96
C LYS A 7 -6.80 -15.86 -14.33
N HIS A 8 -6.06 -15.38 -13.33
CA HIS A 8 -4.72 -14.81 -13.50
C HIS A 8 -3.60 -15.84 -13.22
N ASP A 9 -3.95 -17.11 -12.97
CA ASP A 9 -3.02 -18.17 -12.57
C ASP A 9 -2.20 -17.84 -11.30
N LEU A 10 -2.82 -17.10 -10.38
CA LEU A 10 -2.22 -16.66 -9.13
C LEU A 10 -2.87 -17.35 -7.94
N THR A 11 -2.11 -17.47 -6.85
CA THR A 11 -2.71 -17.71 -5.54
C THR A 11 -3.56 -16.51 -5.11
N VAL A 12 -4.56 -16.74 -4.25
CA VAL A 12 -5.39 -15.64 -3.72
C VAL A 12 -4.54 -14.56 -3.05
N ARG A 13 -3.46 -14.95 -2.35
CA ARG A 13 -2.53 -14.00 -1.71
C ARG A 13 -1.84 -13.10 -2.74
N GLN A 14 -1.29 -13.69 -3.81
CA GLN A 14 -0.60 -12.94 -4.86
C GLN A 14 -1.57 -12.00 -5.57
N TYR A 15 -2.74 -12.50 -5.95
CA TYR A 15 -3.76 -11.69 -6.61
C TYR A 15 -4.19 -10.48 -5.77
N VAL A 16 -4.34 -10.65 -4.45
CA VAL A 16 -4.71 -9.55 -3.55
C VAL A 16 -3.57 -8.53 -3.40
N LEU A 17 -2.32 -8.99 -3.25
CA LEU A 17 -1.16 -8.09 -3.16
C LEU A 17 -0.99 -7.27 -4.44
N GLU A 18 -1.02 -7.92 -5.60
CA GLU A 18 -0.88 -7.25 -6.90
C GLU A 18 -2.02 -6.25 -7.14
N ALA A 19 -3.26 -6.61 -6.81
CA ALA A 19 -4.40 -5.71 -6.95
C ALA A 19 -4.29 -4.48 -6.02
N ILE A 20 -3.74 -4.64 -4.81
CA ILE A 20 -3.48 -3.52 -3.89
C ILE A 20 -2.34 -2.65 -4.42
N GLU A 21 -1.24 -3.24 -4.90
CA GLU A 21 -0.11 -2.50 -5.46
C GLU A 21 -0.51 -1.69 -6.70
N GLU A 22 -1.28 -2.30 -7.60
CA GLU A 22 -1.80 -1.62 -8.79
C GLU A 22 -2.74 -0.48 -8.40
N ARG A 23 -3.62 -0.71 -7.43
CA ARG A 23 -4.52 0.33 -6.93
C ARG A 23 -3.77 1.47 -6.25
N LEU A 24 -2.76 1.15 -5.45
CA LEU A 24 -1.89 2.14 -4.84
C LEU A 24 -1.18 2.96 -5.93
N ARG A 25 -0.64 2.33 -6.97
CA ARG A 25 0.01 3.04 -8.08
C ARG A 25 -0.96 4.00 -8.80
N GLU A 26 -2.20 3.58 -9.01
CA GLU A 26 -3.24 4.44 -9.59
C GLU A 26 -3.61 5.62 -8.67
N ASP A 27 -3.84 5.35 -7.39
CA ASP A 27 -4.25 6.35 -6.39
C ASP A 27 -3.13 7.36 -6.10
N LEU A 28 -1.88 6.94 -6.25
CA LEU A 28 -0.68 7.70 -5.95
C LEU A 28 -0.04 8.39 -7.17
N GLY A 29 -0.36 7.92 -8.39
CA GLY A 29 0.21 8.38 -9.66
C GLY A 29 1.67 7.95 -9.87
N GLU A 30 2.18 8.00 -11.11
CA GLU A 30 3.59 7.71 -11.47
C GLU A 30 4.61 8.73 -10.91
N GLN A 31 4.31 9.42 -9.80
CA GLN A 31 5.22 10.36 -9.16
C GLN A 31 6.12 9.63 -8.15
N ASP A 32 6.95 8.72 -8.68
CA ASP A 32 7.93 7.94 -7.92
C ASP A 32 8.94 8.82 -7.14
N GLU A 33 9.14 10.08 -7.53
CA GLU A 33 10.06 11.00 -6.82
C GLU A 33 9.34 11.90 -5.80
N GLY A 34 8.12 12.36 -6.12
CA GLY A 34 7.35 13.29 -5.28
C GLY A 34 6.68 12.62 -4.08
N MET A 35 6.45 11.31 -4.17
CA MET A 35 5.78 10.57 -3.10
C MET A 35 6.74 9.97 -2.08
N LEU A 36 7.98 9.65 -2.48
CA LEU A 36 9.07 9.39 -1.52
C LEU A 36 9.24 10.61 -0.60
N THR A 37 9.09 11.83 -1.12
CA THR A 37 9.09 13.08 -0.32
C THR A 37 7.92 13.24 0.65
N LEU A 38 6.84 12.48 0.50
CA LEU A 38 5.65 12.52 1.38
C LEU A 38 5.61 11.36 2.39
N THR A 39 6.61 10.48 2.38
CA THR A 39 6.74 9.44 3.39
C THR A 39 7.35 10.00 4.68
N ALA A 40 7.07 9.37 5.82
CA ALA A 40 7.70 9.67 7.12
C ALA A 40 9.25 9.71 7.07
N LYS A 41 9.86 9.06 6.06
CA LYS A 41 11.31 9.07 5.82
C LYS A 41 11.84 10.38 5.22
N ALA A 42 10.99 11.18 4.58
CA ALA A 42 11.41 12.38 3.87
C ALA A 42 10.97 13.69 4.53
N ASP A 43 9.95 13.66 5.40
CA ASP A 43 9.55 14.81 6.21
C ASP A 43 9.17 14.38 7.64
N PRO A 44 9.89 14.85 8.69
CA PRO A 44 9.62 14.49 10.07
C PRO A 44 8.26 15.01 10.60
N VAL A 45 7.70 16.07 10.01
CA VAL A 45 6.36 16.56 10.38
C VAL A 45 5.28 15.62 9.85
N LEU A 46 5.50 15.05 8.65
CA LEU A 46 4.60 14.04 8.10
C LEU A 46 4.73 12.71 8.85
N ALA A 47 5.89 12.39 9.41
CA ALA A 47 6.08 11.19 10.24
C ALA A 47 5.11 11.16 11.43
N GLU A 48 4.96 12.27 12.17
CA GLU A 48 4.01 12.33 13.30
C GLU A 48 2.55 12.23 12.87
N LEU A 49 2.23 12.67 11.65
CA LEU A 49 0.86 12.63 11.09
C LEU A 49 0.49 11.24 10.57
N TRP A 50 1.49 10.50 10.07
CA TRP A 50 1.36 9.12 9.62
C TRP A 50 1.46 8.11 10.77
N ASP A 51 2.10 8.47 11.89
CA ASP A 51 2.15 7.65 13.10
C ASP A 51 0.79 7.72 13.84
N ASN A 52 -0.22 7.14 13.21
CA ASN A 52 -1.57 7.10 13.71
C ASN A 52 -1.70 5.91 14.68
N PRO A 53 -1.94 6.15 15.99
CA PRO A 53 -1.97 5.07 16.98
C PRO A 53 -3.09 4.06 16.74
N LYS A 54 -4.11 4.38 15.93
CA LYS A 54 -5.14 3.40 15.52
C LYS A 54 -4.62 2.38 14.52
N ASP A 55 -3.57 2.70 13.77
CA ASP A 55 -3.02 1.79 12.77
C ASP A 55 -2.14 0.71 13.41
N SER A 56 -1.65 0.94 14.64
CA SER A 56 -0.93 -0.06 15.46
C SER A 56 -1.76 -1.31 15.78
N GLU A 57 -3.09 -1.25 15.64
CA GLU A 57 -3.96 -2.42 15.78
C GLU A 57 -3.87 -3.37 14.57
N TYR A 58 -3.44 -2.88 13.40
CA TYR A 58 -3.20 -3.71 12.21
C TYR A 58 -1.83 -4.41 12.22
N ASP A 59 -0.85 -3.89 12.98
CA ASP A 59 0.46 -4.55 13.15
C ASP A 59 0.38 -5.89 13.92
N ARG A 60 -0.74 -6.13 14.61
CA ARG A 60 -0.98 -7.34 15.41
C ARG A 60 -1.66 -8.47 14.63
N LEU A 61 -2.05 -8.24 13.38
CA LEU A 61 -2.67 -9.22 12.48
C LEU A 61 -1.61 -10.01 11.69
#